data_AF-A0A938ML81-F1
#
_entry.id   AF-A0A938ML81-F1
#
_cell.length_a   1.000
_cell.length_b   1.000
_cell.length_c   1.000
_cell.angle_alpha   90.00
_cell.angle_beta   90.00
_cell.angle_gamma   90.00
#
_symmetry.space_group_name_H-M   'P 1'
#
loop_
_entity.id
_entity.type
_entity.pdbx_description
1 polymer ?
#
loop_
_entity_poly.entity_id
_entity_poly.type
_entity_poly.pdbx_seq_one_letter_code
_entity_poly.pdbx_strand_id
1 'polypeptide(L)'
;MTNQCSMPSDRCPIPLCGNQAAMTKRRCALRGLGLGHWGFVGHWVLATWAFLGGPTRGTPMRLVLATRRHLSTLIALLLACGGCGRPERSDILVVGLAQTVVTLDPAMHRDRTTEGVLRNIFDGLVTRSAEGRVVPEMAESWRLVDERTWEFRLRPGIRFHDGSPFTAEDVKFTIDRIITDRAVGGRSSPRRGLIEKVVGAEVVDPHTVRIRTSEPFPPLINMLPFIEIVPTAYVQRVGDAYFAEHPVGAGPFQFVEWRKAEHIILKRFDGYYGGAADIPPVGPAAVRL
;
A
#
# COMPACT_ATOMS: atom_id res chain seq x y z
N MET A 1 62.18 8.87 -38.83
CA MET A 1 60.76 8.64 -39.17
C MET A 1 60.01 8.43 -37.85
N THR A 2 60.00 9.35 -36.89
CA THR A 2 59.26 10.64 -36.82
C THR A 2 57.80 10.49 -37.26
N ASN A 3 56.85 10.34 -36.33
CA ASN A 3 56.24 11.47 -35.62
C ASN A 3 55.27 11.02 -34.49
N GLN A 4 55.59 11.47 -33.28
CA GLN A 4 54.62 11.85 -32.24
C GLN A 4 53.99 13.19 -32.61
N CYS A 5 52.75 13.46 -32.17
CA CYS A 5 52.19 14.76 -31.76
C CYS A 5 50.71 14.53 -31.38
N SER A 6 50.32 14.54 -30.11
CA SER A 6 50.06 15.68 -29.20
C SER A 6 48.60 16.17 -29.20
N MET A 7 47.93 16.01 -28.05
CA MET A 7 46.84 16.87 -27.56
C MET A 7 47.48 18.13 -26.94
N PRO A 8 46.85 19.34 -26.88
CA PRO A 8 45.74 19.59 -25.93
C PRO A 8 44.72 20.73 -26.26
N SER A 9 43.68 20.73 -25.41
CA SER A 9 42.90 21.84 -24.81
C SER A 9 41.96 22.78 -25.61
N ASP A 10 40.86 23.10 -24.91
CA ASP A 10 40.05 24.33 -24.95
C ASP A 10 39.07 24.54 -26.13
N ARG A 11 37.76 24.45 -25.82
CA ARG A 11 36.82 25.60 -25.79
C ARG A 11 35.36 25.16 -25.74
N CYS A 12 34.69 25.54 -24.66
CA CYS A 12 33.26 25.81 -24.61
C CYS A 12 32.99 27.20 -25.21
N PRO A 13 31.84 27.42 -25.87
CA PRO A 13 31.16 28.69 -25.66
C PRO A 13 29.63 28.53 -25.46
N ILE A 14 29.17 29.08 -24.34
CA ILE A 14 27.81 29.58 -24.13
C ILE A 14 27.61 30.84 -24.99
N PRO A 15 26.37 31.17 -25.40
CA PRO A 15 25.93 32.55 -25.32
C PRO A 15 24.66 32.73 -24.48
N LEU A 16 24.71 33.77 -23.66
CA LEU A 16 23.66 34.33 -22.81
C LEU A 16 22.75 35.27 -23.63
N CYS A 17 21.43 35.15 -23.41
CA CYS A 17 20.43 36.23 -23.38
C CYS A 17 19.13 35.55 -22.89
N GLY A 18 18.45 35.94 -21.82
CA GLY A 18 18.26 37.27 -21.26
C GLY A 18 16.78 37.62 -21.39
N ASN A 19 15.99 37.34 -20.34
CA ASN A 19 14.86 38.21 -19.98
C ASN A 19 14.34 37.92 -18.56
N GLN A 20 14.61 38.87 -17.67
CA GLN A 20 13.94 39.07 -16.39
C GLN A 20 12.74 40.01 -16.61
N ALA A 21 11.60 39.65 -16.04
CA ALA A 21 10.61 40.59 -15.51
C ALA A 21 9.88 39.83 -14.38
N ALA A 22 10.25 40.00 -13.11
CA ALA A 22 9.82 41.10 -12.23
C ALA A 22 8.29 41.15 -12.05
N MET A 23 7.82 40.59 -10.93
CA MET A 23 6.74 41.07 -10.05
C MET A 23 6.57 40.05 -8.91
N THR A 24 6.21 40.33 -7.66
CA THR A 24 6.31 41.47 -6.75
C THR A 24 6.10 40.86 -5.36
N LYS A 25 6.96 41.19 -4.38
CA LYS A 25 6.78 40.84 -2.97
C LYS A 25 5.43 41.37 -2.45
N ARG A 26 4.67 40.55 -1.73
CA ARG A 26 3.83 41.03 -0.61
C ARG A 26 4.04 40.13 0.61
N ARG A 27 4.95 40.58 1.46
CA ARG A 27 4.92 40.31 2.91
C ARG A 27 3.86 41.23 3.49
N CYS A 28 2.85 40.68 4.15
CA CYS A 28 2.09 41.42 5.16
C CYS A 28 2.43 40.82 6.51
N ALA A 29 3.32 41.51 7.22
CA ALA A 29 3.45 41.41 8.66
C ALA A 29 2.41 42.37 9.26
N LEU A 30 1.60 41.89 10.19
CA LEU A 30 0.91 42.72 11.17
C LEU A 30 1.32 42.20 12.56
N ARG A 31 2.10 43.04 13.23
CA ARG A 31 2.40 42.96 14.65
C ARG A 31 1.15 43.36 15.45
N GLY A 32 0.91 42.60 16.52
CA GLY A 32 0.85 43.14 17.88
C GLY A 32 -0.46 43.79 18.33
N LEU A 33 -1.05 43.19 19.37
CA LEU A 33 -1.76 43.73 20.56
C LEU A 33 -2.43 42.49 21.16
N GLY A 34 -2.18 41.98 22.36
CA GLY A 34 -1.82 42.65 23.61
C GLY A 34 -2.97 42.45 24.61
N LEU A 35 -2.79 41.49 25.53
CA LEU A 35 -3.40 41.37 26.87
C LEU A 35 -4.90 41.03 27.00
N GLY A 36 -5.21 40.08 27.89
CA GLY A 36 -6.58 39.82 28.34
C GLY A 36 -6.76 38.50 29.08
N HIS A 37 -6.20 38.41 30.28
CA HIS A 37 -6.36 37.31 31.23
C HIS A 37 -7.76 37.36 31.88
N TRP A 38 -8.64 36.37 31.64
CA TRP A 38 -9.81 36.11 32.49
C TRP A 38 -10.13 34.61 32.48
N GLY A 39 -9.97 33.98 33.64
CA GLY A 39 -10.43 32.62 33.89
C GLY A 39 -11.95 32.55 33.95
N PHE A 40 -12.49 31.41 33.52
CA PHE A 40 -13.86 31.02 33.84
C PHE A 40 -13.87 29.57 34.31
N VAL A 41 -14.02 29.43 35.61
CA VAL A 41 -14.45 28.21 36.30
C VAL A 41 -15.97 28.13 36.11
N GLY A 42 -16.48 27.04 35.53
CA GLY A 42 -17.91 26.82 35.33
C GLY A 42 -18.30 25.43 35.83
N HIS A 43 -18.72 25.36 37.10
CA HIS A 43 -19.29 24.19 37.74
C HIS A 43 -20.59 23.75 37.06
N TRP A 44 -20.74 22.44 36.89
CA TRP A 44 -21.99 21.76 36.59
C TRP A 44 -22.92 21.82 37.80
N VAL A 45 -24.11 22.41 37.65
CA VAL A 45 -25.22 22.25 38.59
C VAL A 45 -26.37 21.59 37.85
N LEU A 46 -26.67 20.36 38.25
CA LEU A 46 -27.86 19.59 37.88
C LEU A 46 -29.08 20.24 38.54
N ALA A 47 -30.04 20.69 37.75
CA ALA A 47 -31.35 21.14 38.24
C ALA A 47 -32.36 20.00 38.10
N THR A 48 -32.71 19.43 39.25
CA THR A 48 -33.73 18.41 39.46
C THR A 48 -35.13 18.99 39.24
N TRP A 49 -35.99 18.19 38.61
CA TRP A 49 -37.42 18.44 38.49
C TRP A 49 -38.13 18.37 39.84
N ALA A 50 -39.02 19.34 40.11
CA ALA A 50 -40.12 19.18 41.06
C ALA A 50 -41.33 20.01 40.62
N PHE A 51 -42.34 19.30 40.12
CA PHE A 51 -43.73 19.75 40.01
C PHE A 51 -44.32 19.90 41.43
N LEU A 52 -45.05 20.98 41.70
CA LEU A 52 -46.24 21.04 42.57
C LEU A 52 -46.99 22.35 42.27
N GLY A 53 -48.32 22.26 42.18
CA GLY A 53 -49.18 23.24 41.51
C GLY A 53 -49.79 24.34 42.37
N GLY A 54 -50.68 25.12 41.74
CA GLY A 54 -51.56 26.10 42.40
C GLY A 54 -51.82 27.36 41.54
N PRO A 55 -53.08 27.72 41.21
CA PRO A 55 -53.40 28.69 40.16
C PRO A 55 -53.57 30.11 40.68
N THR A 56 -52.98 31.11 40.01
CA THR A 56 -53.33 32.52 40.23
C THR A 56 -53.27 33.36 38.95
N ARG A 57 -54.46 33.81 38.53
CA ARG A 57 -54.80 35.17 38.07
C ARG A 57 -53.96 35.77 36.93
N GLY A 58 -54.54 35.67 35.72
CA GLY A 58 -54.91 36.84 34.92
C GLY A 58 -53.80 37.79 34.49
N THR A 59 -53.01 37.37 33.51
CA THR A 59 -52.34 38.29 32.57
C THR A 59 -52.98 38.12 31.19
N PRO A 60 -53.44 39.20 30.54
CA PRO A 60 -53.97 39.09 29.19
C PRO A 60 -52.82 38.72 28.24
N MET A 61 -52.90 37.52 27.69
CA MET A 61 -52.06 37.03 26.61
C MET A 61 -52.26 37.94 25.39
N ARG A 62 -51.35 38.89 25.17
CA ARG A 62 -51.27 39.61 23.90
C ARG A 62 -50.80 38.61 22.85
N LEU A 63 -51.78 38.01 22.17
CA LEU A 63 -51.58 37.25 20.96
C LEU A 63 -51.04 38.22 19.89
N VAL A 64 -49.71 38.32 19.77
CA VAL A 64 -49.10 38.91 18.59
C VAL A 64 -49.39 37.92 17.46
N LEU A 65 -50.45 38.21 16.70
CA LEU A 65 -50.75 37.56 15.43
C LEU A 65 -49.55 37.81 14.51
N ALA A 66 -48.56 36.91 14.57
CA ALA A 66 -47.51 36.84 13.59
C ALA A 66 -48.19 36.63 12.23
N THR A 67 -48.18 37.70 11.43
CA THR A 67 -48.83 37.77 10.14
C THR A 67 -48.42 36.58 9.28
N ARG A 68 -49.43 35.85 8.79
CA ARG A 68 -49.39 34.65 7.91
C ARG A 68 -48.48 34.76 6.66
N ARG A 69 -47.81 35.88 6.41
CA ARG A 69 -47.00 36.16 5.22
C ARG A 69 -45.55 35.67 5.28
N HIS A 70 -45.05 35.25 6.44
CA HIS A 70 -43.64 34.83 6.58
C HIS A 70 -43.44 33.32 6.75
N LEU A 71 -44.51 32.53 6.90
CA LEU A 71 -44.41 31.08 7.10
C LEU A 71 -44.14 30.32 5.80
N SER A 72 -44.52 30.88 4.65
CA SER A 72 -44.32 30.27 3.32
C SER A 72 -42.87 30.37 2.83
N THR A 73 -42.14 31.39 3.26
CA THR A 73 -40.75 31.63 2.81
C THR A 73 -39.72 30.78 3.56
N LEU A 74 -40.06 30.33 4.78
CA LEU A 74 -39.18 29.46 5.59
C LEU A 74 -39.21 27.99 5.13
N ILE A 75 -40.31 27.51 4.57
CA ILE A 75 -40.41 26.14 4.04
C ILE A 75 -39.66 26.00 2.70
N ALA A 76 -39.64 27.04 1.88
CA ALA A 76 -38.88 27.06 0.63
C ALA A 76 -37.34 27.07 0.86
N LEU A 77 -36.87 27.62 1.98
CA LEU A 77 -35.45 27.64 2.33
C LEU A 77 -34.95 26.29 2.91
N LEU A 78 -35.85 25.50 3.52
CA LEU A 78 -35.52 24.17 4.05
C LEU A 78 -35.45 23.08 2.96
N LEU A 79 -36.12 23.28 1.82
CA LEU A 79 -36.03 22.38 0.64
C LEU A 79 -34.77 22.63 -0.22
N ALA A 80 -34.09 23.75 -0.06
CA ALA A 80 -32.86 24.08 -0.79
C ALA A 80 -31.58 23.45 -0.20
N CYS A 81 -31.63 22.96 1.05
CA CYS A 81 -30.52 22.24 1.68
C CYS A 81 -30.62 20.70 1.53
N GLY A 82 -31.62 20.19 0.81
CA GLY A 82 -31.79 18.77 0.50
C GLY A 82 -30.89 18.26 -0.62
N GLY A 83 -29.85 19.01 -1.00
CA GLY A 83 -28.78 18.50 -1.85
C GLY A 83 -28.03 17.42 -1.08
N CYS A 84 -28.49 16.17 -1.15
CA CYS A 84 -27.69 14.99 -0.86
C CYS A 84 -26.40 15.13 -1.65
N GLY A 85 -25.35 15.64 -1.00
CA GLY A 85 -23.98 15.49 -1.47
C GLY A 85 -23.78 14.01 -1.69
N ARG A 86 -23.63 13.61 -2.95
CA ARG A 86 -23.20 12.26 -3.31
C ARG A 86 -21.94 12.00 -2.48
N PRO A 87 -21.87 10.93 -1.66
CA PRO A 87 -20.70 10.69 -0.84
C PRO A 87 -19.48 10.74 -1.77
N GLU A 88 -18.57 11.68 -1.47
CA GLU A 88 -17.32 11.79 -2.20
C GLU A 88 -16.64 10.43 -2.09
N ARG A 89 -16.47 9.77 -3.23
CA ARG A 89 -15.89 8.44 -3.27
C ARG A 89 -14.42 8.63 -2.90
N SER A 90 -14.05 8.28 -1.67
CA SER A 90 -12.65 8.27 -1.29
C SER A 90 -11.96 7.11 -2.03
N ASP A 91 -10.93 7.40 -2.80
CA ASP A 91 -10.07 6.37 -3.44
C ASP A 91 -9.19 5.61 -2.41
N ILE A 92 -9.36 5.93 -1.12
CA ILE A 92 -8.66 5.33 0.01
C ILE A 92 -9.58 4.28 0.66
N LEU A 93 -9.10 3.04 0.70
CA LEU A 93 -9.69 1.98 1.52
C LEU A 93 -8.91 1.88 2.84
N VAL A 94 -9.62 2.06 3.96
CA VAL A 94 -9.05 1.85 5.30
C VAL A 94 -9.51 0.50 5.81
N VAL A 95 -8.56 -0.39 6.11
CA VAL A 95 -8.83 -1.72 6.65
C VAL A 95 -8.30 -1.79 8.07
N GLY A 96 -9.18 -2.10 9.03
CA GLY A 96 -8.76 -2.39 10.40
C GLY A 96 -8.13 -3.78 10.50
N LEU A 97 -6.93 -3.86 11.08
CA LEU A 97 -6.24 -5.13 11.32
C LEU A 97 -6.48 -5.59 12.76
N ALA A 98 -6.74 -6.89 12.95
CA ALA A 98 -6.96 -7.45 14.29
C ALA A 98 -5.69 -7.51 15.14
N GLN A 99 -4.52 -7.52 14.49
CA GLN A 99 -3.19 -7.59 15.12
C GLN A 99 -2.19 -6.75 14.31
N THR A 100 -1.07 -6.38 14.94
CA THR A 100 0.02 -5.69 14.24
C THR A 100 0.81 -6.68 13.38
N VAL A 101 1.20 -6.24 12.17
CA VAL A 101 2.10 -6.97 11.28
C VAL A 101 3.47 -7.17 11.95
N VAL A 102 4.06 -8.36 11.81
CA VAL A 102 5.34 -8.69 12.49
C VAL A 102 6.57 -8.29 11.67
N THR A 103 6.48 -8.35 10.34
CA THR A 103 7.56 -8.05 9.39
C THR A 103 6.97 -7.75 8.02
N LEU A 104 7.69 -7.03 7.16
CA LEU A 104 7.33 -6.90 5.74
C LEU A 104 8.17 -7.80 4.82
N ASP A 105 8.97 -8.70 5.38
CA ASP A 105 9.66 -9.75 4.61
C ASP A 105 8.78 -11.01 4.52
N PRO A 106 8.34 -11.42 3.31
CA PRO A 106 7.54 -12.64 3.14
C PRO A 106 8.26 -13.89 3.64
N ALA A 107 9.59 -13.96 3.65
CA ALA A 107 10.26 -15.15 4.17
C ALA A 107 10.12 -15.32 5.70
N MET A 108 9.68 -14.29 6.46
CA MET A 108 9.89 -14.22 7.91
C MET A 108 8.63 -14.15 8.79
N HIS A 109 7.47 -14.61 8.30
CA HIS A 109 6.24 -14.68 9.11
C HIS A 109 5.56 -16.06 9.05
N ARG A 110 4.56 -16.26 9.93
CA ARG A 110 3.68 -17.44 9.94
C ARG A 110 2.24 -17.15 10.38
N ASP A 111 1.85 -15.88 10.48
CA ASP A 111 0.50 -15.44 10.84
C ASP A 111 -0.28 -14.89 9.64
N ARG A 112 -1.62 -14.94 9.73
CA ARG A 112 -2.53 -14.52 8.63
C ARG A 112 -2.65 -13.01 8.47
N THR A 113 -2.42 -12.24 9.53
CA THR A 113 -2.59 -10.78 9.47
C THR A 113 -1.47 -10.17 8.65
N THR A 114 -0.22 -10.59 8.92
CA THR A 114 0.96 -10.24 8.12
C THR A 114 0.82 -10.72 6.68
N GLU A 115 0.36 -11.96 6.48
CA GLU A 115 0.12 -12.52 5.14
C GLU A 115 -0.86 -11.67 4.33
N GLY A 116 -1.98 -11.26 4.94
CA GLY A 116 -2.99 -10.44 4.27
C GLY A 116 -2.44 -9.11 3.76
N VAL A 117 -1.52 -8.47 4.50
CA VAL A 117 -0.85 -7.25 4.03
C VAL A 117 0.17 -7.58 2.93
N LEU A 118 0.98 -8.61 3.12
CA LEU A 118 2.04 -8.96 2.17
C LEU A 118 1.51 -9.42 0.82
N ARG A 119 0.37 -10.09 0.77
CA ARG A 119 -0.29 -10.47 -0.50
C ARG A 119 -0.77 -9.28 -1.34
N ASN A 120 -0.79 -8.07 -0.79
CA ASN A 120 -1.01 -6.86 -1.58
C ASN A 120 0.28 -6.31 -2.22
N ILE A 121 1.44 -6.67 -1.66
CA ILE A 121 2.76 -6.17 -2.06
C ILE A 121 3.48 -7.18 -2.96
N PHE A 122 3.32 -8.47 -2.68
CA PHE A 122 4.05 -9.55 -3.32
C PHE A 122 3.11 -10.58 -3.94
N ASP A 123 3.52 -11.07 -5.10
CA ASP A 123 2.87 -12.16 -5.81
C ASP A 123 3.74 -13.42 -5.75
N GLY A 124 3.12 -14.59 -5.92
CA GLY A 124 3.79 -15.88 -6.04
C GLY A 124 3.74 -16.42 -7.47
N LEU A 125 4.31 -17.61 -7.67
CA LEU A 125 4.19 -18.32 -8.95
C LEU A 125 2.73 -18.65 -9.29
N VAL A 126 1.98 -19.00 -8.26
CA VAL A 126 0.57 -19.41 -8.33
C VAL A 126 -0.20 -18.79 -7.17
N THR A 127 -1.51 -18.65 -7.35
CA THR A 127 -2.42 -18.11 -6.35
C THR A 127 -3.65 -18.99 -6.18
N ARG A 128 -4.55 -18.62 -5.26
CA ARG A 128 -5.84 -19.29 -5.06
C ARG A 128 -6.97 -18.45 -5.62
N SER A 129 -7.85 -19.06 -6.41
CA SER A 129 -9.09 -18.44 -6.85
C SER A 129 -10.08 -18.28 -5.69
N ALA A 130 -11.18 -17.55 -5.90
CA ALA A 130 -12.25 -17.42 -4.92
C ALA A 130 -12.88 -18.78 -4.55
N GLU A 131 -12.84 -19.75 -5.46
CA GLU A 131 -13.28 -21.13 -5.25
C GLU A 131 -12.21 -22.00 -4.57
N GLY A 132 -11.08 -21.42 -4.17
CA GLY A 132 -9.99 -22.09 -3.47
C GLY A 132 -9.09 -22.95 -4.36
N ARG A 133 -9.24 -22.89 -5.69
CA ARG A 133 -8.42 -23.65 -6.65
C ARG A 133 -7.09 -22.95 -6.87
N VAL A 134 -6.02 -23.73 -7.05
CA VAL A 134 -4.71 -23.16 -7.43
C VAL A 134 -4.74 -22.77 -8.90
N VAL A 135 -4.40 -21.51 -9.19
CA VAL A 135 -4.40 -20.92 -10.53
C VAL A 135 -3.08 -20.17 -10.79
N PRO A 136 -2.68 -19.95 -12.06
CA PRO A 136 -1.45 -19.24 -12.38
C PRO A 136 -1.46 -17.77 -11.90
N GLU A 137 -0.32 -17.28 -11.42
CA GLU A 137 -0.11 -15.88 -11.01
C GLU A 137 1.10 -15.30 -11.75
N MET A 138 2.32 -15.31 -11.20
CA MET A 138 3.54 -14.90 -11.93
C MET A 138 4.01 -15.97 -12.94
N ALA A 139 3.64 -17.24 -12.74
CA ALA A 139 3.78 -18.28 -13.74
C ALA A 139 2.61 -18.24 -14.73
N GLU A 140 2.85 -18.56 -16.00
CA GLU A 140 1.80 -18.79 -16.99
C GLU A 140 1.27 -20.22 -16.95
N SER A 141 2.14 -21.19 -16.62
CA SER A 141 1.81 -22.60 -16.54
C SER A 141 2.83 -23.36 -15.70
N TRP A 142 2.46 -24.57 -15.28
CA TRP A 142 3.36 -25.50 -14.61
C TRP A 142 3.04 -26.94 -15.00
N ARG A 143 4.03 -27.81 -14.83
CA ARG A 143 3.87 -29.27 -15.01
C ARG A 143 4.83 -30.05 -14.14
N LEU A 144 4.49 -31.30 -13.84
CA LEU A 144 5.46 -32.29 -13.38
C LEU A 144 6.25 -32.79 -14.60
N VAL A 145 7.58 -32.73 -14.54
CA VAL A 145 8.45 -33.36 -15.57
C VAL A 145 8.89 -34.75 -15.15
N ASP A 146 8.90 -35.01 -13.85
CA ASP A 146 9.02 -36.31 -13.19
C ASP A 146 8.30 -36.23 -11.83
N GLU A 147 8.30 -37.31 -11.05
CA GLU A 147 7.58 -37.36 -9.76
C GLU A 147 8.09 -36.36 -8.70
N ARG A 148 9.28 -35.79 -8.88
CA ARG A 148 9.98 -34.93 -7.90
C ARG A 148 10.36 -33.55 -8.44
N THR A 149 10.01 -33.25 -9.68
CA THR A 149 10.42 -32.00 -10.34
C THR A 149 9.22 -31.31 -10.96
N TRP A 150 8.94 -30.12 -10.45
CA TRP A 150 7.94 -29.21 -11.01
C TRP A 150 8.62 -28.16 -11.88
N GLU A 151 8.22 -28.06 -13.14
CA GLU A 151 8.67 -27.00 -14.05
C GLU A 151 7.61 -25.93 -14.16
N PHE A 152 8.02 -24.66 -13.98
CA PHE A 152 7.18 -23.48 -14.13
C PHE A 152 7.67 -22.67 -15.32
N ARG A 153 6.72 -22.25 -16.16
CA ARG A 153 6.95 -21.23 -17.19
C ARG A 153 6.49 -19.89 -16.64
N LEU A 154 7.37 -18.90 -16.71
CA LEU A 154 7.17 -17.59 -16.11
C LEU A 154 6.59 -16.61 -17.14
N ARG A 155 5.69 -15.73 -16.69
CA ARG A 155 5.14 -14.69 -17.56
C ARG A 155 6.24 -13.69 -17.93
N PRO A 156 6.40 -13.36 -19.22
CA PRO A 156 7.34 -12.32 -19.64
C PRO A 156 6.80 -10.92 -19.29
N GLY A 157 7.71 -9.96 -19.12
CA GLY A 157 7.37 -8.53 -18.99
C GLY A 157 6.90 -8.08 -17.60
N ILE A 158 6.84 -8.97 -16.61
CA ILE A 158 6.58 -8.59 -15.21
C ILE A 158 7.73 -7.73 -14.68
N ARG A 159 7.38 -6.69 -13.92
CA ARG A 159 8.32 -5.81 -13.23
C ARG A 159 7.99 -5.72 -11.75
N PHE A 160 9.03 -5.62 -10.94
CA PHE A 160 8.89 -5.23 -9.54
C PHE A 160 8.59 -3.72 -9.41
N HIS A 161 8.21 -3.29 -8.21
CA HIS A 161 7.85 -1.89 -7.92
C HIS A 161 8.99 -0.91 -8.17
N ASP A 162 10.25 -1.35 -8.12
CA ASP A 162 11.44 -0.54 -8.44
C ASP A 162 11.79 -0.52 -9.95
N GLY A 163 10.97 -1.17 -10.79
CA GLY A 163 11.14 -1.25 -12.24
C GLY A 163 12.05 -2.37 -12.73
N SER A 164 12.72 -3.10 -11.83
CA SER A 164 13.54 -4.26 -12.19
C SER A 164 12.70 -5.39 -12.79
N PRO A 165 13.22 -6.14 -13.77
CA PRO A 165 12.49 -7.24 -14.38
C PRO A 165 12.42 -8.45 -13.44
N PHE A 166 11.29 -9.17 -13.48
CA PHE A 166 11.16 -10.47 -12.84
C PHE A 166 11.76 -11.58 -13.71
N THR A 167 12.59 -12.44 -13.12
CA THR A 167 13.20 -13.59 -13.82
C THR A 167 13.20 -14.87 -12.98
N ALA A 168 13.61 -15.99 -13.59
CA ALA A 168 13.74 -17.29 -12.92
C ALA A 168 14.73 -17.27 -11.73
N GLU A 169 15.73 -16.38 -11.77
CA GLU A 169 16.68 -16.16 -10.68
C GLU A 169 16.00 -15.68 -9.40
N ASP A 170 14.96 -14.84 -9.49
CA ASP A 170 14.19 -14.37 -8.32
C ASP A 170 13.41 -15.50 -7.66
N VAL A 171 12.89 -16.42 -8.47
CA VAL A 171 12.24 -17.63 -7.96
C VAL A 171 13.25 -18.49 -7.22
N LYS A 172 14.42 -18.72 -7.83
CA LYS A 172 15.48 -19.51 -7.21
C LYS A 172 15.92 -18.90 -5.89
N PHE A 173 16.22 -17.61 -5.89
CA PHE A 173 16.65 -16.87 -4.71
C PHE A 173 15.59 -16.94 -3.60
N THR A 174 14.32 -16.73 -3.93
CA THR A 174 13.21 -16.82 -2.96
C THR A 174 13.13 -18.20 -2.31
N ILE A 175 13.19 -19.28 -3.11
CA ILE A 175 13.16 -20.65 -2.61
C ILE A 175 14.37 -20.92 -1.71
N ASP A 176 15.57 -20.52 -2.16
CA ASP A 176 16.81 -20.70 -1.40
C ASP A 176 16.76 -19.99 -0.04
N ARG A 177 16.21 -18.76 0.03
CA ARG A 177 16.01 -18.02 1.29
C ARG A 177 15.14 -18.78 2.29
N ILE A 178 14.17 -19.56 1.80
CA ILE A 178 13.23 -20.27 2.67
C ILE A 178 13.80 -21.60 3.15
N ILE A 179 14.45 -22.36 2.27
CA ILE A 179 14.90 -23.72 2.59
C ILE A 179 16.28 -23.75 3.27
N THR A 180 17.08 -22.70 3.11
CA THR A 180 18.44 -22.63 3.66
C THR A 180 18.43 -22.10 5.09
N ASP A 181 19.16 -22.78 5.98
CA ASP A 181 19.27 -22.33 7.36
C ASP A 181 20.02 -21.01 7.49
N ARG A 182 19.50 -20.12 8.34
CA ARG A 182 20.08 -18.81 8.63
C ARG A 182 20.24 -17.88 7.41
N ALA A 183 19.54 -18.16 6.32
CA ALA A 183 19.68 -17.42 5.07
C ALA A 183 19.07 -16.00 5.09
N VAL A 184 18.20 -15.69 6.05
CA VAL A 184 17.54 -14.37 6.15
C VAL A 184 18.01 -13.67 7.41
N GLY A 185 18.97 -12.75 7.28
CA GLY A 185 19.54 -12.01 8.41
C GLY A 185 20.08 -12.89 9.54
N GLY A 186 20.62 -14.07 9.20
CA GLY A 186 21.12 -15.04 10.19
C GLY A 186 20.05 -15.93 10.83
N ARG A 187 18.79 -15.86 10.36
CA ARG A 187 17.65 -16.63 10.87
C ARG A 187 17.11 -17.59 9.82
N SER A 188 16.61 -18.74 10.26
CA SER A 188 15.91 -19.68 9.37
C SER A 188 14.47 -19.22 9.17
N SER A 189 13.97 -19.34 7.94
CA SER A 189 12.60 -18.95 7.61
C SER A 189 11.59 -19.81 8.37
N PRO A 190 10.63 -19.21 9.10
CA PRO A 190 9.52 -19.96 9.67
C PRO A 190 8.64 -20.58 8.59
N ARG A 191 8.72 -20.16 7.32
CA ARG A 191 7.94 -20.72 6.21
C ARG A 191 8.49 -22.04 5.65
N ARG A 192 9.71 -22.44 6.01
CA ARG A 192 10.33 -23.70 5.56
C ARG A 192 9.41 -24.92 5.65
N GLY A 193 8.64 -25.03 6.73
CA GLY A 193 7.69 -26.14 6.93
C GLY A 193 6.52 -26.21 5.94
N LEU A 194 6.28 -25.19 5.09
CA LEU A 194 5.29 -25.25 4.00
C LEU A 194 5.83 -26.01 2.78
N ILE A 195 7.15 -26.00 2.61
CA ILE A 195 7.84 -26.58 1.46
C ILE A 195 8.95 -27.54 1.93
N GLU A 196 8.70 -28.29 3.00
CA GLU A 196 9.71 -29.08 3.71
C GLU A 196 10.46 -30.10 2.84
N LYS A 197 9.84 -30.58 1.76
CA LYS A 197 10.44 -31.52 0.82
C LYS A 197 11.19 -30.86 -0.33
N VAL A 198 11.11 -29.53 -0.48
CA VAL A 198 11.84 -28.79 -1.52
C VAL A 198 13.32 -28.76 -1.15
N VAL A 199 14.16 -29.22 -2.07
CA VAL A 199 15.63 -29.26 -1.92
C VAL A 199 16.34 -28.18 -2.71
N GLY A 200 15.62 -27.50 -3.61
CA GLY A 200 16.16 -26.37 -4.35
C GLY A 200 15.33 -26.00 -5.58
N ALA A 201 15.77 -24.92 -6.21
CA ALA A 201 15.28 -24.47 -7.49
C ALA A 201 16.44 -24.32 -8.49
N GLU A 202 16.19 -24.70 -9.73
CA GLU A 202 17.13 -24.69 -10.84
C GLU A 202 16.60 -23.76 -11.93
N VAL A 203 17.41 -22.79 -12.34
CA VAL A 203 17.12 -21.93 -13.48
C VAL A 203 17.49 -22.69 -14.75
N VAL A 204 16.49 -22.99 -15.58
CA VAL A 204 16.70 -23.64 -16.88
C VAL A 204 16.99 -22.58 -17.95
N ASP A 205 16.20 -21.51 -17.93
CA ASP A 205 16.35 -20.32 -18.77
C ASP A 205 15.67 -19.13 -18.05
N PRO A 206 15.78 -17.88 -18.57
CA PRO A 206 15.26 -16.69 -17.87
C PRO A 206 13.76 -16.73 -17.52
N HIS A 207 12.98 -17.57 -18.22
CA HIS A 207 11.53 -17.70 -18.02
C HIS A 207 11.12 -19.13 -17.64
N THR A 208 12.07 -19.97 -17.22
CA THR A 208 11.81 -21.36 -16.85
C THR A 208 12.60 -21.76 -15.63
N VAL A 209 11.88 -22.18 -14.60
CA VAL A 209 12.47 -22.63 -13.33
C VAL A 209 11.93 -24.00 -12.97
N ARG A 210 12.79 -24.86 -12.43
CA ARG A 210 12.44 -26.18 -11.92
C ARG A 210 12.61 -26.21 -10.41
N ILE A 211 11.55 -26.55 -9.69
CA ILE A 211 11.60 -26.79 -8.25
C ILE A 211 11.73 -28.30 -8.03
N ARG A 212 12.77 -28.70 -7.31
CA ARG A 212 13.07 -30.11 -7.02
C ARG A 212 12.70 -30.46 -5.59
N THR A 213 12.17 -31.66 -5.40
CA THR A 213 11.84 -32.23 -4.10
C THR A 213 12.67 -33.47 -3.81
N SER A 214 12.89 -33.78 -2.52
CA SER A 214 13.64 -34.97 -2.09
C SER A 214 12.90 -36.27 -2.41
N GLU A 215 11.57 -36.23 -2.40
CA GLU A 215 10.65 -37.34 -2.68
C GLU A 215 9.40 -36.81 -3.41
N PRO A 216 8.53 -37.70 -3.96
CA PRO A 216 7.29 -37.25 -4.58
C PRO A 216 6.45 -36.44 -3.59
N PHE A 217 6.17 -35.18 -3.93
CA PHE A 217 5.45 -34.27 -3.03
C PHE A 217 4.30 -33.56 -3.76
N PRO A 218 3.20 -34.28 -4.07
CA PRO A 218 2.00 -33.70 -4.69
C PRO A 218 1.41 -32.45 -3.97
N PRO A 219 1.46 -32.34 -2.63
CA PRO A 219 0.96 -31.16 -1.94
C PRO A 219 1.68 -29.84 -2.28
N LEU A 220 2.87 -29.88 -2.88
CA LEU A 220 3.69 -28.68 -3.15
C LEU A 220 2.89 -27.57 -3.84
N ILE A 221 2.13 -27.91 -4.89
CA ILE A 221 1.39 -26.93 -5.66
C ILE A 221 0.34 -26.17 -4.82
N ASN A 222 -0.19 -26.81 -3.76
CA ASN A 222 -1.14 -26.19 -2.84
C ASN A 222 -0.48 -25.30 -1.78
N MET A 223 0.84 -25.45 -1.59
CA MET A 223 1.64 -24.69 -0.64
C MET A 223 2.32 -23.48 -1.29
N LEU A 224 2.60 -23.53 -2.60
CA LEU A 224 3.21 -22.41 -3.34
C LEU A 224 2.43 -21.09 -3.32
N PRO A 225 1.08 -21.05 -3.19
CA PRO A 225 0.36 -19.80 -2.95
C PRO A 225 0.73 -19.08 -1.63
N PHE A 226 1.51 -19.70 -0.76
CA PHE A 226 2.00 -19.06 0.47
C PHE A 226 3.48 -18.65 0.37
N ILE A 227 4.05 -18.73 -0.84
CA ILE A 227 5.43 -18.39 -1.15
C ILE A 227 5.43 -17.27 -2.18
N GLU A 228 5.65 -16.04 -1.71
CA GLU A 228 5.71 -14.85 -2.56
C GLU A 228 7.15 -14.55 -2.97
N ILE A 229 7.33 -14.11 -4.22
CA ILE A 229 8.63 -13.89 -4.85
C ILE A 229 9.20 -12.52 -4.47
N VAL A 230 10.51 -12.48 -4.18
CA VAL A 230 11.24 -11.25 -3.86
C VAL A 230 12.32 -10.94 -4.91
N PRO A 231 12.60 -9.65 -5.20
CA PRO A 231 13.64 -9.24 -6.16
C PRO A 231 15.05 -9.49 -5.62
N THR A 232 15.78 -10.39 -6.27
CA THR A 232 17.13 -10.83 -5.86
C THR A 232 18.10 -9.66 -5.74
N ALA A 233 18.20 -8.86 -6.80
CA ALA A 233 19.16 -7.77 -6.88
C ALA A 233 18.90 -6.70 -5.81
N TYR A 234 17.62 -6.43 -5.50
CA TYR A 234 17.25 -5.47 -4.47
C TYR A 234 17.62 -5.98 -3.08
N VAL A 235 17.17 -7.20 -2.72
CA VAL A 235 17.43 -7.78 -1.39
C VAL A 235 18.93 -7.90 -1.12
N GLN A 236 19.70 -8.35 -2.11
CA GLN A 236 21.16 -8.45 -1.98
C GLN A 236 21.84 -7.08 -1.83
N ARG A 237 21.33 -6.04 -2.50
CA ARG A 237 21.88 -4.69 -2.44
C ARG A 237 21.63 -4.00 -1.10
N VAL A 238 20.45 -4.19 -0.52
CA VAL A 238 20.02 -3.45 0.69
C VAL A 238 20.17 -4.26 1.99
N GLY A 239 20.23 -5.59 1.89
CA GLY A 239 20.27 -6.52 3.01
C GLY A 239 18.89 -6.79 3.62
N ASP A 240 18.75 -7.94 4.28
CA ASP A 240 17.45 -8.44 4.79
C ASP A 240 16.79 -7.48 5.78
N ALA A 241 17.57 -6.85 6.67
CA ALA A 241 17.03 -5.94 7.69
C ALA A 241 16.38 -4.71 7.06
N TYR A 242 17.02 -4.11 6.05
CA TYR A 242 16.46 -2.96 5.35
C TYR A 242 15.27 -3.37 4.47
N PHE A 243 15.37 -4.51 3.78
CA PHE A 243 14.29 -5.08 2.98
C PHE A 243 13.02 -5.31 3.80
N ALA A 244 13.14 -5.82 5.02
CA ALA A 244 12.02 -6.07 5.93
C ALA A 244 11.28 -4.79 6.39
N GLU A 245 11.89 -3.61 6.23
CA GLU A 245 11.28 -2.32 6.53
C GLU A 245 10.92 -1.52 5.26
N HIS A 246 11.54 -1.82 4.12
CA HIS A 246 11.35 -1.16 2.83
C HIS A 246 11.17 -2.21 1.72
N PRO A 247 10.07 -2.99 1.75
CA PRO A 247 9.86 -4.07 0.79
C PRO A 247 9.66 -3.54 -0.63
N VAL A 248 10.19 -4.28 -1.60
CA VAL A 248 9.87 -4.12 -3.03
C VAL A 248 9.31 -5.46 -3.48
N GLY A 249 8.10 -5.45 -4.03
CA GLY A 249 7.43 -6.63 -4.56
C GLY A 249 6.98 -6.43 -6.00
N ALA A 250 6.10 -7.31 -6.47
CA ALA A 250 5.54 -7.27 -7.83
C ALA A 250 3.99 -7.24 -7.82
N GLY A 251 3.38 -7.09 -6.64
CA GLY A 251 1.94 -7.10 -6.44
C GLY A 251 1.24 -5.78 -6.81
N PRO A 252 -0.09 -5.72 -6.66
CA PRO A 252 -0.93 -4.60 -7.10
C PRO A 252 -0.69 -3.29 -6.34
N PHE A 253 -0.12 -3.36 -5.13
CA PHE A 253 0.18 -2.19 -4.32
C PHE A 253 1.65 -2.20 -3.91
N GLN A 254 2.27 -1.01 -3.93
CA GLN A 254 3.65 -0.80 -3.50
C GLN A 254 3.69 -0.10 -2.15
N PHE A 255 4.72 -0.42 -1.37
CA PHE A 255 4.96 0.14 -0.05
C PHE A 255 5.19 1.66 -0.09
N VAL A 256 4.63 2.38 0.89
CA VAL A 256 4.87 3.81 1.10
C VAL A 256 5.46 4.05 2.49
N GLU A 257 4.79 3.56 3.52
CA GLU A 257 5.16 3.83 4.91
C GLU A 257 4.68 2.73 5.85
N TRP A 258 5.46 2.49 6.90
CA TRP A 258 5.05 1.69 8.05
C TRP A 258 5.39 2.41 9.35
N ARG A 259 4.34 2.79 10.09
CA ARG A 259 4.45 3.19 11.50
C ARG A 259 4.02 2.01 12.36
N LYS A 260 4.98 1.38 13.03
CA LYS A 260 4.76 0.16 13.83
C LYS A 260 3.68 0.42 14.88
N ALA A 261 2.72 -0.51 14.98
CA ALA A 261 1.53 -0.43 15.84
C ALA A 261 0.54 0.72 15.55
N GLU A 262 0.73 1.48 14.47
CA GLU A 262 -0.20 2.54 14.05
C GLU A 262 -0.83 2.21 12.69
N HIS A 263 -0.04 2.23 11.62
CA HIS A 263 -0.54 2.05 10.25
C HIS A 263 0.52 1.58 9.26
N ILE A 264 0.04 0.99 8.16
CA ILE A 264 0.82 0.71 6.95
C ILE A 264 0.10 1.39 5.79
N ILE A 265 0.83 2.19 5.01
CA ILE A 265 0.31 2.84 3.80
C ILE A 265 0.89 2.14 2.59
N LEU A 266 -0.02 1.69 1.72
CA LEU A 266 0.29 1.17 0.41
C LEU A 266 -0.36 2.07 -0.64
N LYS A 267 0.29 2.23 -1.79
CA LYS A 267 -0.30 2.92 -2.95
C LYS A 267 -0.38 1.96 -4.13
N ARG A 268 -1.32 2.20 -5.04
CA ARG A 268 -1.41 1.42 -6.29
C ARG A 268 -0.06 1.41 -7.02
N PHE A 269 0.29 0.25 -7.58
CA PHE A 269 1.37 0.14 -8.54
C PHE A 269 0.77 0.16 -9.96
N ASP A 270 0.94 1.28 -10.66
CA ASP A 270 0.37 1.46 -12.00
C ASP A 270 0.97 0.50 -13.05
N GLY A 271 2.18 -0.02 -12.78
CA GLY A 271 2.85 -1.02 -13.61
C GLY A 271 2.45 -2.46 -13.31
N TYR A 272 1.42 -2.70 -12.50
CA TYR A 272 1.01 -4.05 -12.15
C TYR A 272 0.54 -4.82 -13.38
N TYR A 273 1.12 -6.00 -13.58
CA TYR A 273 0.86 -6.86 -14.74
C TYR A 273 -0.48 -7.61 -14.62
N GLY A 274 -0.95 -7.81 -13.38
CA GLY A 274 -2.27 -8.38 -13.10
C GLY A 274 -3.37 -7.32 -13.17
N GLY A 275 -4.61 -7.75 -13.30
CA GLY A 275 -5.76 -6.86 -13.32
C GLY A 275 -7.06 -7.62 -13.11
N ALA A 276 -8.02 -6.98 -12.44
CA ALA A 276 -9.38 -7.45 -12.39
C ALA A 276 -10.16 -6.78 -13.52
N ALA A 277 -10.63 -7.56 -14.50
CA ALA A 277 -11.48 -7.03 -15.57
C ALA A 277 -12.77 -6.38 -15.03
N ASP A 278 -13.24 -6.86 -13.86
CA ASP A 278 -14.48 -6.43 -13.21
C ASP A 278 -14.30 -5.28 -12.21
N ILE A 279 -13.06 -4.95 -11.84
CA ILE A 279 -12.77 -3.84 -10.93
C ILE A 279 -12.11 -2.76 -11.78
N PRO A 280 -12.86 -1.75 -12.26
CA PRO A 280 -12.25 -0.66 -13.03
C PRO A 280 -11.09 -0.09 -12.23
N PRO A 281 -9.92 0.16 -12.86
CA PRO A 281 -8.77 0.73 -12.18
C PRO A 281 -9.22 2.03 -11.51
N VAL A 282 -9.24 2.06 -10.18
CA VAL A 282 -9.28 3.36 -9.49
C VAL A 282 -7.97 4.01 -9.86
N GLY A 283 -8.03 5.19 -10.50
CA GLY A 283 -6.89 5.83 -11.15
C GLY A 283 -5.72 6.10 -10.20
N PRO A 284 -4.69 6.84 -10.67
CA PRO A 284 -3.55 7.18 -9.81
C PRO A 284 -4.07 7.80 -8.51
N ALA A 285 -3.61 7.26 -7.38
CA ALA A 285 -4.01 7.73 -6.05
C ALA A 285 -3.73 9.23 -5.96
N ALA A 286 -4.80 10.04 -5.92
CA ALA A 286 -4.70 11.48 -5.83
C ALA A 286 -4.26 11.87 -4.42
N VAL A 287 -2.96 11.80 -4.14
CA VAL A 287 -2.39 12.35 -2.91
C VAL A 287 -2.29 13.86 -3.09
N ARG A 288 -3.21 14.62 -2.47
CA ARG A 288 -3.00 16.05 -2.22
C ARG A 288 -2.25 16.19 -0.89
N LEU A 289 -1.07 16.81 -0.95
CA LEU A 289 -0.33 17.34 0.20
C LEU A 289 -1.12 18.45 0.90
#